data_AF-A0A925TE72-F1
#
_entry.id   AF-A0A925TE72-F1
#
_cell.length_a   1.000
_cell.length_b   1.000
_cell.length_c   1.000
_cell.angle_alpha   90.00
_cell.angle_beta   90.00
_cell.angle_gamma   90.00
#
_symmetry.space_group_name_H-M   'P 1'
#
loop_
_entity.id
_entity.type
_entity.pdbx_description
1 polymer ?
#
loop_
_entity_poly.entity_id
_entity_poly.type
_entity_poly.pdbx_seq_one_letter_code
_entity_poly.pdbx_strand_id
1 'polypeptide(L)'
;MRILIVGAEGTVGKAAAKELGHRHEIIKAGRSTGTVKVDLADEASIRAMFEKTGKLDAIVATAGHVHFGPLATMTGEQFKKGLLDKLLGQVNLALIGQHHLNDGGS
;
A
#
# COMPACT_ATOMS: atom_id res chain seq x y z
N MET A 1 -12.14 10.70 10.13
CA MET A 1 -11.99 9.70 9.04
C MET A 1 -11.00 8.65 9.48
N ARG A 2 -11.19 7.42 9.01
CA ARG A 2 -10.32 6.27 9.24
C ARG A 2 -9.57 5.96 7.95
N ILE A 3 -8.26 6.23 7.97
CA ILE A 3 -7.41 6.24 6.78
C ILE A 3 -6.37 5.12 6.88
N LEU A 4 -6.34 4.25 5.87
CA LEU A 4 -5.27 3.27 5.72
C LEU A 4 -4.14 3.88 4.90
N ILE A 5 -2.92 3.91 5.45
CA ILE A 5 -1.71 4.32 4.72
C ILE A 5 -0.82 3.09 4.52
N VAL A 6 -0.71 2.63 3.28
CA VAL A 6 0.17 1.52 2.89
C VAL A 6 1.55 2.07 2.54
N GLY A 7 2.59 1.60 3.23
CA GLY A 7 3.93 2.18 3.17
C GLY A 7 4.14 3.31 4.18
N ALA A 8 3.37 3.34 5.26
CA ALA A 8 3.35 4.42 6.26
C ALA A 8 4.70 4.70 6.96
N GLU A 9 5.64 3.76 6.93
CA GLU A 9 6.96 3.92 7.55
C GLU A 9 8.07 4.33 6.56
N GLY A 10 7.75 4.42 5.27
CA GLY A 10 8.63 5.03 4.26
C GLY A 10 8.67 6.55 4.39
N THR A 11 9.60 7.21 3.69
CA THR A 11 9.82 8.67 3.79
C THR A 11 8.53 9.46 3.52
N VAL A 12 7.84 9.16 2.41
CA VAL A 12 6.58 9.82 2.04
C VAL A 12 5.44 9.42 2.99
N GLY A 13 5.34 8.12 3.30
CA GLY A 13 4.31 7.59 4.19
C GLY A 13 4.35 8.19 5.60
N LYS A 14 5.55 8.42 6.15
CA LYS A 14 5.73 9.07 7.46
C LYS A 14 5.25 10.51 7.45
N ALA A 15 5.56 11.25 6.38
CA ALA A 15 5.10 12.63 6.24
C ALA A 15 3.56 12.68 6.13
N ALA A 16 2.97 11.82 5.30
CA ALA A 16 1.52 11.71 5.17
C ALA A 16 0.83 11.31 6.48
N ALA A 17 1.36 10.29 7.18
CA ALA A 17 0.82 9.82 8.45
C ALA A 17 0.93 10.87 9.55
N LYS A 18 2.03 11.64 9.60
CA LYS A 18 2.20 12.73 10.55
C LYS A 18 1.16 13.82 10.31
N GLU A 19 1.04 14.29 9.07
CA GLU A 19 0.13 15.39 8.73
C GLU A 19 -1.36 15.02 8.91
N LEU A 20 -1.76 13.86 8.36
CA LEU A 20 -3.16 13.42 8.44
C LEU A 20 -3.56 12.97 9.85
N GLY A 21 -2.60 12.45 10.64
CA GLY A 21 -2.83 11.99 12.00
C GLY A 21 -3.25 13.06 13.00
N HIS A 22 -3.10 14.34 12.65
CA HIS A 22 -3.63 15.45 13.46
C HIS A 22 -5.16 15.49 13.51
N ARG A 23 -5.83 14.91 12.50
CA ARG A 23 -7.28 15.06 12.28
C ARG A 23 -8.01 13.73 12.06
N HIS A 24 -7.26 12.66 11.81
CA HIS A 24 -7.81 11.38 11.34
C HIS A 24 -7.18 10.21 12.08
N GLU A 25 -7.92 9.11 12.18
CA GLU A 25 -7.38 7.84 12.66
C GLU A 25 -6.54 7.21 11.55
N ILE A 26 -5.25 7.00 11.80
CA ILE A 26 -4.32 6.44 10.83
C ILE A 26 -4.04 4.97 11.15
N ILE A 27 -4.40 4.10 10.21
CA ILE A 27 -3.97 2.71 10.20
C ILE A 27 -2.72 2.62 9.33
N LYS A 28 -1.61 2.24 9.95
CA LYS A 28 -0.33 2.09 9.26
C LYS A 28 -0.17 0.67 8.75
N ALA A 29 -0.01 0.51 7.44
CA ALA A 29 0.30 -0.78 6.82
C ALA A 29 1.69 -0.78 6.18
N GLY A 30 2.36 -1.94 6.22
CA GLY A 30 3.66 -2.13 5.58
C GLY A 30 4.06 -3.60 5.54
N ARG A 31 5.10 -3.92 4.77
CA ARG A 31 5.59 -5.31 4.62
C ARG A 31 6.08 -5.90 5.93
N SER A 32 6.96 -5.16 6.63
CA SER A 32 7.62 -5.65 7.86
C SER A 32 7.28 -4.82 9.08
N THR A 33 6.79 -3.58 8.90
CA THR A 33 6.48 -2.61 9.97
C THR A 33 5.04 -2.12 9.84
N GLY A 34 4.56 -1.32 10.79
CA GLY A 34 3.16 -0.87 10.86
C GLY A 34 2.23 -1.82 11.64
N THR A 35 1.05 -1.30 11.95
CA THR A 35 -0.04 -1.95 12.71
C THR A 35 -0.61 -3.15 11.97
N VAL A 36 -0.70 -3.06 10.64
CA VAL A 36 -1.15 -4.16 9.78
C VAL A 36 -0.05 -4.52 8.79
N LYS A 37 0.12 -5.82 8.51
CA LYS A 37 1.10 -6.29 7.53
C LYS A 37 0.45 -6.51 6.17
N VAL A 38 1.16 -6.17 5.11
CA VAL A 38 0.75 -6.44 3.73
C VAL A 38 1.95 -6.61 2.82
N ASP A 39 1.92 -7.64 1.99
CA ASP A 39 2.82 -7.78 0.84
C ASP A 39 2.06 -7.45 -0.44
N LEU A 40 2.45 -6.36 -1.12
CA LEU A 40 1.77 -5.90 -2.33
C LEU A 40 1.98 -6.79 -3.54
N ALA A 41 2.98 -7.67 -3.51
CA ALA A 41 3.17 -8.68 -4.56
C ALA A 41 2.26 -9.90 -4.41
N ASP A 42 1.50 -10.00 -3.31
CA ASP A 42 0.58 -11.10 -3.01
C ASP A 42 -0.85 -10.58 -2.81
N GLU A 43 -1.73 -10.91 -3.73
CA GLU A 43 -3.14 -10.51 -3.69
C GLU A 43 -3.86 -11.04 -2.44
N ALA A 44 -3.54 -12.26 -1.98
CA ALA A 44 -4.14 -12.83 -0.78
C ALA A 44 -3.76 -12.03 0.47
N SER A 45 -2.51 -11.53 0.53
CA SER A 45 -2.04 -10.63 1.57
C SER A 45 -2.84 -9.31 1.59
N ILE A 46 -3.14 -8.74 0.41
CA ILE A 46 -3.94 -7.52 0.29
C ILE A 46 -5.37 -7.75 0.80
N ARG A 47 -6.01 -8.86 0.41
CA ARG A 47 -7.36 -9.22 0.89
C ARG A 47 -7.39 -9.39 2.40
N ALA A 48 -6.45 -10.14 2.96
CA ALA A 48 -6.35 -10.36 4.41
C ALA A 48 -6.08 -9.06 5.18
N MET A 49 -5.33 -8.11 4.62
CA MET A 49 -5.16 -6.78 5.20
C MET A 49 -6.52 -6.06 5.29
N PHE A 50 -7.27 -6.02 4.19
CA PHE A 50 -8.55 -5.31 4.15
C PHE A 50 -9.64 -5.94 5.03
N GLU A 51 -9.66 -7.27 5.15
CA GLU A 51 -10.53 -7.97 6.11
C GLU A 51 -10.22 -7.54 7.55
N LYS A 52 -8.94 -7.40 7.91
CA LYS A 52 -8.52 -6.95 9.25
C LYS A 52 -8.82 -5.47 9.50
N THR A 53 -8.70 -4.63 8.48
CA THR A 53 -9.00 -3.21 8.65
C THR A 53 -10.50 -2.95 8.71
N GLY A 54 -11.33 -3.71 8.01
CA GLY A 54 -12.75 -3.40 7.84
C GLY A 54 -12.97 -2.19 6.91
N LYS A 55 -14.10 -1.49 7.08
CA LYS A 55 -14.44 -0.31 6.27
C LYS A 55 -13.54 0.89 6.58
N LEU A 56 -13.25 1.68 5.55
CA LEU A 56 -12.32 2.81 5.55
C LEU A 56 -12.92 4.03 4.85
N ASP A 57 -12.50 5.22 5.25
CA ASP A 57 -12.89 6.46 4.57
C ASP A 57 -11.88 6.86 3.49
N ALA A 58 -10.62 6.44 3.63
CA ALA A 58 -9.62 6.64 2.58
C ALA A 58 -8.51 5.57 2.59
N ILE A 59 -7.94 5.28 1.42
CA ILE A 59 -6.78 4.41 1.23
C ILE A 59 -5.67 5.21 0.53
N VAL A 60 -4.50 5.31 1.16
CA VAL A 60 -3.34 6.02 0.61
C VAL A 60 -2.21 5.02 0.36
N ALA A 61 -1.75 4.92 -0.88
CA ALA A 61 -0.61 4.09 -1.25
C ALA A 61 0.66 4.94 -1.38
N THR A 62 1.60 4.76 -0.45
CA THR A 62 2.96 5.35 -0.50
C THR A 62 4.04 4.28 -0.56
N ALA A 63 3.68 3.07 -1.01
CA ALA A 63 4.53 1.90 -1.05
C ALA A 63 4.95 1.54 -2.49
N GLY A 64 5.76 0.50 -2.57
CA GLY A 64 6.18 -0.11 -3.82
C GLY A 64 7.69 -0.25 -3.90
N HIS A 65 8.16 -1.44 -4.24
CA HIS A 65 9.57 -1.74 -4.49
C HIS A 65 9.81 -2.05 -5.96
N VAL A 66 10.97 -1.63 -6.46
CA VAL A 66 11.44 -1.94 -7.80
C VAL A 66 12.90 -2.34 -7.73
N HIS A 67 13.39 -3.06 -8.74
CA HIS A 67 14.82 -3.23 -8.94
C HIS A 67 15.39 -2.01 -9.67
N PHE A 68 16.47 -1.45 -9.14
CA PHE A 68 17.27 -0.44 -9.82
C PHE A 68 18.59 -1.06 -10.27
N GLY A 69 18.95 -0.86 -11.54
CA GLY A 69 20.19 -1.35 -12.13
C GLY A 69 20.39 -0.84 -13.56
N PRO A 70 21.60 -0.99 -14.13
CA PRO A 70 21.88 -0.60 -15.51
C PRO A 70 20.99 -1.35 -16.50
N LEU A 71 20.47 -0.65 -17.50
CA LEU A 71 19.59 -1.24 -18.51
C LEU A 71 20.26 -2.41 -19.26
N ALA A 72 21.55 -2.27 -19.59
CA ALA A 72 22.31 -3.27 -20.34
C ALA A 72 22.42 -4.64 -19.62
N THR A 73 22.26 -4.67 -18.29
CA THR A 73 22.35 -5.88 -17.47
C THR A 73 21.03 -6.24 -16.80
N MET A 74 19.96 -5.50 -17.09
CA MET A 74 18.64 -5.73 -16.50
C MET A 74 18.06 -7.04 -17.02
N THR A 75 17.65 -7.93 -16.13
CA THR A 75 16.93 -9.14 -16.50
C THR A 75 15.42 -8.95 -16.43
N GLY A 76 14.67 -9.76 -17.18
CA GLY A 76 13.21 -9.78 -17.09
C GLY A 76 12.71 -10.08 -15.67
N GLU A 77 13.41 -10.95 -14.93
CA GLU A 77 13.06 -11.28 -13.54
C GLU A 77 13.26 -10.09 -12.59
N GLN A 78 14.34 -9.31 -12.78
CA GLN A 78 14.57 -8.09 -12.01
C GLN A 78 13.47 -7.06 -12.28
N PHE A 79 13.10 -6.85 -13.55
CA PHE A 79 12.04 -5.91 -13.92
C PHE A 79 10.65 -6.36 -13.41
N LYS A 80 10.37 -7.67 -13.48
CA LYS A 80 9.11 -8.27 -13.01
C LYS A 80 8.83 -7.96 -11.54
N LYS A 81 9.85 -7.81 -10.69
CA LYS A 81 9.67 -7.37 -9.29
C LYS A 81 8.92 -6.05 -9.19
N GLY A 82 9.29 -5.06 -10.00
CA GLY A 82 8.62 -3.77 -10.04
C GLY A 82 7.22 -3.84 -10.63
N LEU A 83 7.01 -4.69 -11.64
CA LEU A 83 5.68 -4.91 -12.21
C LEU A 83 4.69 -5.50 -11.20
N LEU A 84 5.12 -6.47 -10.39
CA LEU A 84 4.25 -7.10 -9.40
C LEU A 84 4.02 -6.21 -8.18
N ASP A 85 5.06 -5.53 -7.69
CA ASP A 85 5.00 -4.77 -6.43
C ASP A 85 4.56 -3.32 -6.65
N LYS A 86 5.29 -2.55 -7.48
CA LYS A 86 5.06 -1.11 -7.66
C LYS A 86 3.87 -0.79 -8.56
N LEU A 87 3.66 -1.57 -9.62
CA LEU A 87 2.55 -1.38 -10.56
C LEU A 87 1.32 -2.18 -10.10
N LEU A 88 1.33 -3.50 -10.29
CA LEU A 88 0.15 -4.34 -10.08
C LEU A 88 -0.28 -4.36 -8.62
N GLY A 89 0.66 -4.32 -7.66
CA GLY A 89 0.32 -4.25 -6.25
C GLY A 89 -0.55 -3.04 -5.89
N GLN A 90 -0.27 -1.87 -6.49
CA GLN A 90 -1.10 -0.67 -6.28
C GLN A 90 -2.42 -0.71 -7.06
N VAL A 91 -2.43 -1.31 -8.26
CA VAL A 91 -3.68 -1.57 -9.00
C VAL A 91 -4.60 -2.49 -8.19
N ASN A 92 -4.05 -3.55 -7.60
CA ASN A 92 -4.79 -4.50 -6.78
C ASN A 92 -5.30 -3.85 -5.48
N LEU A 93 -4.53 -2.94 -4.87
CA LEU A 93 -5.03 -2.12 -3.76
C LEU A 93 -6.29 -1.34 -4.15
N ALA A 94 -6.33 -0.74 -5.34
CA ALA A 94 -7.51 0.00 -5.79
C ALA A 94 -8.69 -0.95 -6.12
N LEU A 95 -8.44 -2.00 -6.91
CA LEU A 95 -9.47 -2.95 -7.35
C LEU A 95 -10.14 -3.68 -6.18
N ILE A 96 -9.36 -4.05 -5.16
CA ILE A 96 -9.88 -4.71 -3.95
C ILE A 96 -10.41 -3.66 -2.98
N GLY A 97 -9.63 -2.61 -2.74
CA GLY A 97 -9.90 -1.58 -1.72
C GLY A 97 -11.20 -0.81 -1.95
N GLN A 98 -11.65 -0.63 -3.19
CA GLN A 98 -12.95 0.01 -3.46
C GLN A 98 -14.12 -0.66 -2.74
N HIS A 99 -14.07 -1.98 -2.51
CA HIS A 99 -15.12 -2.71 -1.81
C HIS A 99 -15.05 -2.51 -0.28
N HIS A 100 -13.93 -1.99 0.22
CA HIS A 100 -13.69 -1.69 1.62
C HIS A 100 -13.82 -0.19 1.95
N LEU A 101 -14.12 0.66 0.96
CA LEU A 101 -14.43 2.07 1.21
C LEU A 101 -15.88 2.24 1.70
N ASN A 102 -16.08 3.26 2.53
CA ASN A 102 -17.39 3.84 2.83
C ASN A 102 -17.88 4.68 1.64
N ASP A 103 -19.18 5.00 1.60
CA ASP A 103 -19.74 5.90 0.60
C ASP A 103 -19.01 7.26 0.64
N GLY A 104 -18.59 7.74 -0.52
CA GLY A 104 -17.77 8.96 -0.64
C GLY A 104 -16.31 8.79 -0.23
N GLY A 105 -15.85 7.57 0.04
CA GLY A 105 -14.45 7.27 0.31
C GLY A 105 -13.55 7.39 -0.92
N SER A 106 -12.24 7.55 -0.68
CA SER A 106 -11.22 7.75 -1.72
C SER A 106 -10.06 6.77 -1.65
#